data_AF-A0A8J5I3L4-F1
#
_entry.id   AF-A0A8J5I3L4-F1
#
_cell.length_a   1.000
_cell.length_b   1.000
_cell.length_c   1.000
_cell.angle_alpha   90.00
_cell.angle_beta   90.00
_cell.angle_gamma   90.00
#
_symmetry.space_group_name_H-M   'P 1'
#
loop_
_entity.id
_entity.type
_entity.pdbx_description
1 polymer ?
#
loop_
_entity_poly.entity_id
_entity_poly.type
_entity_poly.pdbx_seq_one_letter_code
_entity_poly.pdbx_strand_id
1 'polypeptide(L)'
;MDTVTCISVNDASVMQAWKKDLNIRDEVLLLSDGNREFTLALGVELDLPDKPMGLGIRSQRYALLAEDGVVKVLNLDTIALLGPLIVTILTDRNGQPKGFAYVEFLEVEAVQEAFWLHESELHGRPIKVAAKRTNVPGLKQFHPLRHNPYPMYSYSRPHMPS
;
A
#
# COMPACT_ATOMS: atom_id res chain seq x y z
N MET A 1 -19.24 -10.39 -26.41
CA MET A 1 -18.64 -9.05 -26.22
C MET A 1 -18.01 -9.08 -24.86
N ASP A 2 -16.70 -8.83 -24.79
CA ASP A 2 -16.00 -8.79 -23.51
C ASP A 2 -16.20 -7.39 -22.92
N THR A 3 -16.64 -7.33 -21.66
CA THR A 3 -16.99 -6.07 -21.00
C THR A 3 -16.27 -5.99 -19.67
N VAL A 4 -15.53 -4.91 -19.45
CA VAL A 4 -14.95 -4.61 -18.14
C VAL A 4 -16.00 -3.88 -17.32
N THR A 5 -16.34 -4.43 -16.16
CA THR A 5 -17.34 -3.87 -15.25
C THR A 5 -16.74 -3.56 -13.90
N CYS A 6 -17.23 -2.49 -13.25
CA CYS A 6 -16.93 -2.14 -11.88
C CYS A 6 -18.25 -2.11 -11.11
N ILE A 7 -18.42 -3.02 -10.16
CA ILE A 7 -19.64 -3.15 -9.36
C ILE A 7 -19.38 -2.55 -7.97
N SER A 8 -20.36 -1.83 -7.43
CA SER A 8 -20.34 -1.35 -6.05
C SER A 8 -21.73 -1.40 -5.44
N VAL A 9 -21.82 -1.48 -4.11
CA VAL A 9 -23.08 -1.37 -3.35
C VAL A 9 -23.63 0.06 -3.28
N ASN A 10 -22.94 1.03 -3.89
CA ASN A 10 -23.43 2.39 -4.03
C ASN A 10 -24.61 2.44 -5.01
N ASP A 11 -25.50 3.41 -4.82
CA ASP A 11 -26.61 3.64 -5.73
C ASP A 11 -26.14 4.17 -7.10
N ALA A 12 -27.01 4.03 -8.10
CA ALA A 12 -26.70 4.39 -9.49
C ALA A 12 -26.33 5.87 -9.66
N SER A 13 -26.90 6.78 -8.86
CA SER A 13 -26.60 8.21 -8.99
C SER A 13 -25.19 8.53 -8.51
N VAL A 14 -24.74 7.89 -7.43
CA VAL A 14 -23.35 7.97 -6.96
C VAL A 14 -22.39 7.35 -7.97
N MET A 15 -22.71 6.18 -8.52
CA MET A 15 -21.87 5.53 -9.53
C MET A 15 -21.75 6.40 -10.81
N GLN A 16 -22.83 7.08 -11.21
CA GLN A 16 -22.82 8.00 -12.34
C GLN A 16 -21.99 9.26 -12.06
N ALA A 17 -22.08 9.81 -10.84
CA ALA A 17 -21.26 10.93 -10.41
C ALA A 17 -19.76 10.56 -10.43
N TRP A 18 -19.39 9.39 -9.87
CA TRP A 18 -18.01 8.90 -9.91
C TRP A 18 -17.52 8.63 -11.33
N LYS A 19 -18.38 8.09 -12.22
CA LYS A 19 -18.05 7.93 -13.64
C LYS A 19 -17.64 9.27 -14.25
N LYS A 20 -18.39 10.33 -13.95
CA LYS A 20 -18.13 11.69 -14.46
C LYS A 20 -16.86 12.30 -13.84
N ASP A 21 -16.70 12.21 -12.53
CA ASP A 21 -15.57 12.82 -11.80
C ASP A 21 -14.24 12.16 -12.15
N LEU A 22 -14.23 10.84 -12.34
CA LEU A 22 -13.06 10.08 -12.79
C LEU A 22 -12.87 10.11 -14.32
N ASN A 23 -13.76 10.81 -15.04
CA ASN A 23 -13.72 10.95 -16.49
C ASN A 23 -13.69 9.60 -17.23
N ILE A 24 -14.39 8.60 -16.69
CA ILE A 24 -14.50 7.26 -17.25
C ILE A 24 -15.47 7.29 -18.43
N ARG A 25 -15.00 6.83 -19.59
CA ARG A 25 -15.77 6.79 -20.84
C ARG A 25 -16.50 5.45 -20.99
N ASP A 26 -16.42 4.82 -22.15
CA ASP A 26 -17.13 3.55 -22.45
C ASP A 26 -16.25 2.32 -22.25
N GLU A 27 -15.04 2.50 -21.73
CA GLU A 27 -14.07 1.43 -21.46
C GLU A 27 -14.44 0.59 -20.24
N VAL A 28 -15.12 1.20 -19.25
CA VAL A 28 -15.54 0.53 -18.01
C VAL A 28 -17.00 0.86 -17.73
N LEU A 29 -17.79 -0.19 -17.52
CA LEU A 29 -19.19 -0.06 -17.11
C LEU A 29 -19.30 -0.06 -15.59
N LEU A 30 -19.77 1.04 -15.02
CA LEU A 30 -20.03 1.15 -13.58
C LEU A 30 -21.45 0.66 -13.29
N LEU A 31 -21.55 -0.38 -12.48
CA LEU A 31 -22.79 -1.04 -12.10
C LEU A 31 -23.09 -0.78 -10.61
N SER A 32 -24.35 -0.49 -10.31
CA SER A 32 -24.84 -0.27 -8.96
C SER A 32 -25.54 -1.54 -8.46
N ASP A 33 -25.02 -2.12 -7.39
CA ASP A 33 -25.59 -3.23 -6.61
C ASP A 33 -26.16 -2.70 -5.28
N GLY A 34 -27.01 -1.68 -5.34
CA GLY A 34 -27.56 -0.99 -4.16
C GLY A 34 -28.32 -1.90 -3.18
N ASN A 35 -28.90 -3.00 -3.68
CA ASN A 35 -29.59 -4.00 -2.86
C ASN A 35 -28.65 -5.07 -2.29
N ARG A 36 -27.38 -5.10 -2.72
CA ARG A 36 -26.37 -6.12 -2.36
C ARG A 36 -26.70 -7.53 -2.86
N GLU A 37 -27.63 -7.69 -3.79
CA GLU A 37 -28.06 -9.01 -4.26
C GLU A 37 -26.89 -9.78 -4.89
N PHE A 38 -26.07 -9.09 -5.68
CA PHE A 38 -24.92 -9.70 -6.33
C PHE A 38 -23.78 -9.96 -5.34
N THR A 39 -23.49 -8.96 -4.48
CA THR A 39 -22.47 -9.05 -3.43
C THR A 39 -22.76 -10.18 -2.43
N LEU A 40 -24.02 -10.35 -2.04
CA LEU A 40 -24.51 -11.46 -1.21
C LEU A 40 -24.36 -12.81 -1.92
N ALA A 41 -24.78 -12.91 -3.18
CA ALA A 41 -24.71 -14.16 -3.94
C ALA A 41 -23.28 -14.66 -4.14
N LEU A 42 -22.31 -13.74 -4.26
CA LEU A 42 -20.88 -14.07 -4.32
C LEU A 42 -20.26 -14.37 -2.94
N GLY A 43 -20.93 -14.05 -1.84
CA GLY A 43 -20.38 -14.22 -0.49
C GLY A 43 -19.22 -13.26 -0.18
N VAL A 44 -19.19 -12.10 -0.83
CA VAL A 44 -18.10 -11.11 -0.76
C VAL A 44 -18.51 -9.87 0.02
N GLU A 45 -19.43 -10.03 0.98
CA GLU A 45 -19.83 -8.95 1.88
C GLU A 45 -18.73 -8.65 2.90
N LEU A 46 -18.61 -7.37 3.23
CA LEU A 46 -17.72 -6.83 4.24
C LEU A 46 -18.53 -5.96 5.18
N ASP A 47 -18.66 -6.38 6.42
CA ASP A 47 -19.23 -5.53 7.46
C ASP A 47 -18.17 -4.53 7.95
N LEU A 48 -18.44 -3.24 7.76
CA LEU A 48 -17.62 -2.14 8.27
C LEU A 48 -18.37 -1.49 9.44
N PRO A 49 -18.18 -2.00 10.67
CA PRO A 49 -19.00 -1.63 11.81
C PRO A 49 -18.89 -0.14 12.13
N ASP A 50 -19.96 0.36 12.76
CA ASP A 50 -20.24 1.78 12.97
C ASP A 50 -19.16 2.58 13.75
N LYS A 51 -18.18 1.90 14.36
CA LYS A 51 -17.11 2.54 15.13
C LYS A 51 -15.74 2.02 14.70
N PRO A 52 -14.76 2.91 14.43
CA PRO A 52 -14.82 4.38 14.50
C PRO A 52 -15.30 5.08 13.21
N MET A 53 -15.39 4.39 12.07
CA MET A 53 -15.64 4.99 10.75
C MET A 53 -17.00 4.66 10.11
N GLY A 54 -17.67 3.58 10.52
CA GLY A 54 -19.04 3.20 10.18
C GLY A 54 -19.49 3.40 8.73
N LEU A 55 -19.27 2.39 7.89
CA LEU A 55 -19.72 2.41 6.48
C LEU A 55 -20.80 1.38 6.17
N GLY A 56 -21.21 0.58 7.17
CA GLY A 56 -22.14 -0.52 7.03
C GLY A 56 -21.58 -1.65 6.17
N ILE A 57 -22.47 -2.49 5.64
CA ILE A 57 -22.07 -3.60 4.78
C ILE A 57 -21.68 -3.09 3.39
N ARG A 58 -20.47 -3.43 2.97
CA ARG A 58 -19.88 -3.10 1.67
C ARG A 58 -19.50 -4.35 0.89
N SER A 59 -19.23 -4.18 -0.39
CA SER A 59 -18.55 -5.21 -1.18
C SER A 59 -17.06 -5.23 -0.81
N GLN A 60 -16.50 -6.40 -0.55
CA GLN A 60 -15.05 -6.60 -0.55
C GLN A 60 -14.48 -6.24 -1.93
N ARG A 61 -13.19 -5.88 -1.97
CA ARG A 61 -12.50 -5.70 -3.24
C ARG A 61 -12.17 -7.07 -3.82
N TYR A 62 -12.52 -7.28 -5.08
CA TYR A 62 -12.22 -8.50 -5.80
C TYR A 62 -12.09 -8.23 -7.30
N ALA A 63 -11.48 -9.16 -8.01
CA ALA A 63 -11.51 -9.25 -9.47
C ALA A 63 -12.17 -10.58 -9.86
N LEU A 64 -13.13 -10.51 -10.77
CA LEU A 64 -13.93 -11.64 -11.22
C LEU A 64 -13.79 -11.79 -12.74
N LEU A 65 -13.52 -13.00 -13.22
CA LEU A 65 -13.66 -13.38 -14.62
C LEU A 65 -14.85 -14.32 -14.76
N ALA A 66 -15.84 -13.94 -15.56
CA ALA A 66 -17.00 -14.76 -15.86
C ALA A 66 -17.13 -14.97 -17.38
N GLU A 67 -17.41 -16.21 -17.77
CA GLU A 67 -17.64 -16.63 -19.17
C GLU A 67 -18.99 -17.36 -19.23
N ASP A 68 -19.87 -16.94 -20.14
CA ASP A 68 -21.21 -17.54 -20.33
C ASP A 68 -22.03 -17.69 -19.03
N GLY A 69 -21.95 -16.68 -18.16
CA GLY A 69 -22.64 -16.66 -16.87
C GLY A 69 -22.01 -17.53 -15.79
N VAL A 70 -20.84 -18.14 -16.05
CA VAL A 70 -20.09 -18.95 -15.09
C VAL A 70 -18.83 -18.21 -14.66
N VAL A 71 -18.67 -18.02 -13.35
CA VAL A 71 -17.45 -17.48 -12.76
C VAL A 71 -16.32 -18.48 -12.91
N LYS A 72 -15.27 -18.11 -13.63
CA LYS A 72 -14.05 -18.92 -13.84
C LYS A 72 -12.98 -18.61 -12.82
N VAL A 73 -12.83 -17.33 -12.48
CA VAL A 73 -11.82 -16.83 -11.55
C VAL A 73 -12.46 -15.82 -10.62
N LEU A 74 -12.20 -15.93 -9.32
CA LEU A 74 -12.55 -14.96 -8.30
C LEU A 74 -11.32 -14.72 -7.42
N ASN A 75 -10.70 -13.56 -7.57
CA ASN A 75 -9.56 -13.14 -6.76
C ASN A 75 -10.05 -12.13 -5.73
N LEU A 76 -10.08 -12.54 -4.47
CA LEU A 76 -10.39 -11.66 -3.35
C LEU A 76 -9.14 -10.89 -2.95
N ASP A 77 -9.28 -9.60 -2.66
CA ASP A 77 -8.23 -8.79 -2.07
C ASP A 77 -8.29 -8.97 -0.54
N THR A 78 -7.77 -10.11 -0.06
CA THR A 78 -7.77 -10.48 1.37
C THR A 78 -7.06 -9.42 2.23
N ILE A 79 -6.14 -8.66 1.64
CA ILE A 79 -5.36 -7.61 2.32
C ILE A 79 -6.15 -6.30 2.43
N ALA A 80 -7.22 -6.09 1.65
CA ALA A 80 -8.07 -4.90 1.76
C ALA A 80 -8.83 -4.80 3.10
N LEU A 81 -9.02 -5.92 3.81
CA LEU A 81 -9.66 -5.96 5.13
C LEU A 81 -8.77 -5.39 6.24
N LEU A 82 -7.45 -5.46 6.07
CA LEU A 82 -6.46 -4.89 6.98
C LEU A 82 -5.61 -3.83 6.27
N GLY A 83 -6.18 -3.21 5.23
CA GLY A 83 -5.47 -2.48 4.20
C GLY A 83 -4.45 -1.48 4.71
N PRO A 84 -3.41 -1.19 3.91
CA PRO A 84 -2.39 -0.26 4.34
C PRO A 84 -2.98 1.12 4.59
N LEU A 85 -2.71 1.65 5.78
CA LEU A 85 -3.04 3.00 6.21
C LEU A 85 -2.46 4.03 5.22
N ILE A 86 -1.22 3.80 4.77
CA ILE A 86 -0.50 4.70 3.87
C ILE A 86 0.36 3.90 2.89
N VAL A 87 0.25 4.20 1.59
CA VAL A 87 1.18 3.72 0.56
C VAL A 87 1.97 4.92 0.04
N THR A 88 3.29 4.91 0.25
CA THR A 88 4.20 5.94 -0.25
C THR A 88 5.05 5.38 -1.39
N ILE A 89 4.76 5.81 -2.62
CA ILE A 89 5.58 5.47 -3.79
C ILE A 89 6.65 6.53 -3.96
N LEU A 90 7.92 6.13 -3.91
CA LEU A 90 9.02 7.06 -4.09
C LEU A 90 9.27 7.31 -5.58
N THR A 91 9.19 8.56 -5.99
CA THR A 91 9.52 9.01 -7.34
C THR A 91 10.83 9.78 -7.38
N ASP A 92 11.48 9.78 -8.53
CA ASP A 92 12.61 10.67 -8.82
C ASP A 92 12.10 12.10 -9.11
N ARG A 93 13.03 13.06 -9.24
CA ARG A 93 12.73 14.47 -9.55
C ARG A 93 11.94 14.65 -10.86
N ASN A 94 12.01 13.66 -11.74
CA ASN A 94 11.30 13.63 -13.02
C ASN A 94 9.94 12.91 -12.94
N GLY A 95 9.47 12.56 -11.74
CA GLY A 95 8.19 11.85 -11.52
C GLY A 95 8.22 10.35 -11.79
N GLN A 96 9.36 9.79 -12.20
CA GLN A 96 9.51 8.35 -12.47
C GLN A 96 9.63 7.55 -11.17
N PRO A 97 8.96 6.40 -11.02
CA PRO A 97 9.04 5.60 -9.79
C PRO A 97 10.43 5.01 -9.60
N LYS A 98 10.97 5.09 -8.38
CA LYS A 98 12.29 4.55 -8.00
C LYS A 98 12.34 3.03 -7.89
N GLY A 99 11.22 2.35 -8.20
CA GLY A 99 11.12 0.89 -8.16
C GLY A 99 10.87 0.31 -6.77
N PHE A 100 10.51 1.12 -5.78
CA PHE A 100 10.07 0.65 -4.47
C PHE A 100 9.02 1.59 -3.87
N ALA A 101 8.21 1.04 -2.97
CA ALA A 101 7.20 1.76 -2.22
C ALA A 101 7.26 1.34 -0.75
N TYR A 102 6.82 2.23 0.14
CA TYR A 102 6.58 1.91 1.53
C TYR A 102 5.09 1.73 1.75
N VAL A 103 4.75 0.73 2.54
CA VAL A 103 3.38 0.37 2.86
C VAL A 103 3.31 0.30 4.38
N GLU A 104 2.50 1.16 4.98
CA GLU A 104 2.24 1.20 6.41
C GLU A 104 0.89 0.56 6.66
N PHE A 105 0.84 -0.44 7.54
CA PHE A 105 -0.39 -1.13 7.92
C PHE A 105 -0.84 -0.67 9.30
N LEU A 106 -2.15 -0.64 9.52
CA LEU A 106 -2.71 -0.38 10.84
C LEU A 106 -2.53 -1.59 11.77
N GLU A 107 -2.74 -2.79 11.23
CA GLU A 107 -2.74 -4.04 11.97
C GLU A 107 -1.50 -4.89 11.65
N VAL A 108 -0.97 -5.57 12.66
CA VAL A 108 0.24 -6.40 12.55
C VAL A 108 -0.03 -7.66 11.71
N GLU A 109 -1.26 -8.18 11.73
CA GLU A 109 -1.68 -9.34 10.94
C GLU A 109 -1.58 -9.06 9.43
N ALA A 110 -1.84 -7.83 9.02
CA ALA A 110 -1.72 -7.39 7.63
C ALA A 110 -0.28 -7.47 7.10
N VAL A 111 0.70 -7.24 7.98
CA VAL A 111 2.13 -7.32 7.64
C VAL A 111 2.51 -8.77 7.31
N GLN A 112 1.92 -9.73 8.00
CA GLN A 112 2.18 -11.15 7.79
C GLN A 112 1.53 -11.65 6.50
N GLU A 113 0.31 -11.20 6.20
CA GLU A 113 -0.35 -11.47 4.91
C GLU A 113 0.40 -10.83 3.73
N ALA A 114 0.88 -9.60 3.89
CA ALA A 114 1.69 -8.94 2.87
C ALA A 114 2.99 -9.71 2.58
N PHE A 115 3.53 -10.45 3.55
CA PHE A 115 4.71 -11.28 3.34
C PHE A 115 4.44 -12.45 2.39
N TRP A 116 3.21 -12.97 2.36
CA TRP A 116 2.82 -14.01 1.39
C TRP A 116 2.82 -13.51 -0.06
N LEU A 117 2.79 -12.19 -0.28
CA LEU A 117 2.95 -11.59 -1.62
C LEU A 117 4.40 -11.49 -2.07
N HIS A 118 5.38 -11.91 -1.27
CA HIS A 118 6.77 -11.97 -1.69
C HIS A 118 6.91 -12.86 -2.94
N GLU A 119 7.62 -12.38 -3.95
CA GLU A 119 7.82 -13.04 -5.26
C GLU A 119 6.57 -13.15 -6.14
N SER A 120 5.43 -12.55 -5.77
CA SER A 120 4.29 -12.42 -6.68
C SER A 120 4.62 -11.47 -7.85
N GLU A 121 3.91 -11.61 -8.97
CA GLU A 121 4.11 -10.77 -10.15
C GLU A 121 3.23 -9.51 -10.11
N LEU A 122 3.87 -8.35 -10.27
CA LEU A 122 3.21 -7.07 -10.50
C LEU A 122 3.70 -6.47 -11.82
N HIS A 123 2.80 -6.31 -12.80
CA HIS A 123 3.13 -5.85 -14.16
C HIS A 123 4.27 -6.64 -14.82
N GLY A 124 4.26 -7.97 -14.66
CA GLY A 124 5.30 -8.86 -15.19
C GLY A 124 6.66 -8.71 -14.52
N ARG A 125 6.72 -8.10 -13.32
CA ARG A 125 7.92 -8.01 -12.50
C ARG A 125 7.67 -8.67 -11.15
N PRO A 126 8.53 -9.59 -10.70
CA PRO A 126 8.42 -10.15 -9.36
C PRO A 126 8.65 -9.04 -8.32
N ILE A 127 7.77 -8.97 -7.33
CA ILE A 127 7.88 -7.98 -6.25
C ILE A 127 8.62 -8.55 -5.05
N LYS A 128 9.42 -7.71 -4.42
CA LYS A 128 10.10 -8.03 -3.17
C LYS A 128 9.41 -7.32 -2.02
N VAL A 129 8.63 -8.07 -1.24
CA VAL A 129 8.08 -7.57 0.03
C VAL A 129 9.07 -7.89 1.15
N ALA A 130 9.42 -6.88 1.95
CA ALA A 130 10.29 -7.03 3.11
C ALA A 130 9.94 -5.99 4.18
N ALA A 131 10.04 -6.36 5.45
CA ALA A 131 9.87 -5.43 6.55
C ALA A 131 10.89 -4.29 6.47
N LYS A 132 10.43 -3.05 6.65
CA LYS A 132 11.29 -1.87 6.72
C LYS A 132 12.25 -2.04 7.90
N ARG A 133 13.56 -2.08 7.65
CA ARG A 133 14.56 -2.10 8.73
C ARG A 133 14.43 -0.82 9.55
N THR A 134 14.07 -0.94 10.82
CA THR A 134 14.20 0.13 11.80
C THR A 134 15.68 0.42 11.96
N ASN A 135 16.14 1.60 11.54
CA ASN A 135 17.53 2.00 11.71
C ASN A 135 17.74 2.19 13.21
N VAL A 136 18.42 1.28 13.90
CA VAL A 136 18.71 1.42 15.33
C VAL A 136 19.72 2.57 15.46
N PRO A 137 19.35 3.75 16.00
CA PRO A 137 20.30 4.83 16.15
C PRO A 137 21.26 4.44 17.27
N GLY A 138 22.52 4.17 16.92
CA GLY A 138 23.60 4.16 17.91
C GLY A 138 24.17 2.80 18.33
N LEU A 139 24.61 1.96 17.38
CA LEU A 139 25.77 1.13 17.65
C LEU A 139 27.02 1.98 17.36
N LYS A 140 27.38 2.89 18.28
CA LYS A 140 28.72 3.45 18.29
C LYS A 140 29.66 2.28 18.58
N GLN A 141 30.30 1.75 17.54
CA GLN A 141 31.45 0.87 17.74
C GLN A 141 32.43 1.64 18.62
N PHE A 142 32.59 1.19 19.87
CA PHE A 142 33.59 1.73 20.76
C PHE A 142 34.93 1.36 20.14
N HIS A 143 35.53 2.29 19.41
CA HIS A 143 36.95 2.22 19.09
C HIS A 143 37.68 2.71 20.34
N PRO A 144 38.32 1.82 21.14
CA PRO A 144 39.17 2.30 22.21
C PRO A 144 40.25 3.19 21.59
N LEU A 145 40.33 4.44 22.04
CA LEU A 145 41.40 5.35 21.67
C LEU A 145 42.72 4.64 22.01
N ARG A 146 43.59 4.47 21.01
CA ARG A 146 44.96 4.00 21.24
C ARG A 146 45.62 4.96 22.23
N HIS A 147 46.05 4.42 23.37
CA HIS A 147 46.88 5.14 24.34
C HIS A 147 48.15 5.64 23.63
N ASN A 148 48.34 6.96 23.55
CA ASN A 148 49.57 7.55 23.05
C ASN A 148 50.51 7.83 24.24
N PRO A 149 51.65 7.12 24.39
CA PRO A 149 52.48 7.17 25.58
C PRO A 149 53.44 8.38 25.67
N TYR A 150 53.29 9.40 24.83
CA TYR A 150 54.18 10.57 24.83
C TYR A 150 53.41 11.89 25.06
N PRO A 151 53.64 12.60 26.19
CA PRO A 151 53.08 13.93 26.40
C PRO A 151 53.95 14.98 25.70
N MET A 152 53.45 15.57 24.61
CA MET A 152 54.13 16.68 23.93
C MET A 152 53.71 18.03 24.54
N TYR A 153 54.70 18.76 25.02
CA TYR A 153 54.63 20.10 25.62
C TYR A 153 53.94 21.12 24.71
N SER A 154 53.05 21.94 25.30
CA SER A 154 52.39 23.08 24.66
C SER A 154 53.36 24.26 24.47
N TYR A 155 53.58 24.70 23.24
CA TYR A 155 54.25 25.96 22.94
C TYR A 155 53.21 27.02 22.52
N SER A 156 52.96 27.97 23.42
CA SER A 156 52.26 29.23 23.11
C SER A 156 53.18 30.09 22.24
N ARG A 157 52.71 30.50 21.05
CA ARG A 157 53.46 31.43 20.18
C ARG A 157 53.40 32.85 20.75
N PRO A 158 54.52 33.58 20.89
CA PRO A 158 54.49 34.99 21.29
C PRO A 158 54.11 35.90 20.11
N HIS A 159 53.37 36.96 20.42
CA HIS A 159 53.01 38.08 19.54
C HIS A 159 54.19 39.06 19.40
N MET A 160 54.48 39.57 18.20
CA MET A 160 55.46 40.64 17.98
C MET A 160 54.78 41.87 17.34
N PRO A 161 55.01 43.09 17.85
CA PRO A 161 54.60 44.32 17.19
C PRO A 161 55.65 44.79 16.16
N SER A 162 55.23 45.75 15.34
CA SER A 162 55.77 46.25 14.06
C SER A 162 57.28 46.44 13.95
#